data_AF-A0A958U9D6-F1
#
_entry.id   AF-A0A958U9D6-F1
#
_cell.length_a   1.000
_cell.length_b   1.000
_cell.length_c   1.000
_cell.angle_alpha   90.00
_cell.angle_beta   90.00
_cell.angle_gamma   90.00
#
_symmetry.space_group_name_H-M   'P 1'
#
loop_
_entity.id
_entity.type
_entity.pdbx_description
1 polymer ?
#
loop_
_entity_poly.entity_id
_entity_poly.type
_entity_poly.pdbx_seq_one_letter_code
_entity_poly.pdbx_strand_id
1 'polypeptide(L)'
;MSFYQIEDIIESAINLIGDSDISLSERRDIIYNLYRFHDEHDTSYTRFRVLDVLKSNHYLYELPITTHPDYLGNEHFFNQYNKSWIPINLLQEGKVVYTKDKKLFFEAGDSFWEIIRDQLPKADQKYPELIPMTTIFYRLLEIAKQQKNKLFIKRWYATFVSSILEEDINENERIFEEFELWLKEEYLNKIRNFAEQNVEILNVHDEDYIDDELLSLPNLKSELKLATNANQKAKIRYLLDFEVPLSVVVDDFKKDILNKPDLSSYELIYDFFREKLGNQWQDGIKEIAESEGMITFLEKLPYENGYNHNFYTNLIISYESEFNTISFRIGIQSEEILRWQNRGPSSKPELQHFIEDILFFGDAKELEKNKHISNWGAWKYDTKNSNTTLLKRLDSLWTFYGKYAKTVFDFYGSSLSEWSGINDSETLMKKRNKVLKKGFSFFGNEMEFKMYVACLNLKRGKSELTHKYANEVQSLLDRGLGSGQLKKKIRQGLSYVNKGKGAYPEITNKYSYRLKKS
;
A
#
# COMPACT_ATOMS: atom_id res chain seq x y z
N MET A 1 16.04 3.28 -3.58
CA MET A 1 17.00 3.26 -4.73
C MET A 1 16.38 4.27 -5.66
N SER A 2 17.10 5.34 -6.02
CA SER A 2 16.47 6.43 -6.76
C SER A 2 15.97 5.95 -8.13
N PHE A 3 14.76 6.33 -8.51
CA PHE A 3 14.13 5.96 -9.77
C PHE A 3 14.66 6.86 -10.91
N TYR A 4 15.91 6.63 -11.31
CA TYR A 4 16.65 7.52 -12.21
C TYR A 4 16.00 7.65 -13.60
N GLN A 5 15.23 6.66 -14.05
CA GLN A 5 14.52 6.72 -15.32
C GLN A 5 13.45 7.83 -15.34
N ILE A 6 12.73 8.02 -14.22
CA ILE A 6 11.79 9.15 -14.04
C ILE A 6 12.57 10.47 -14.07
N GLU A 7 13.72 10.54 -13.41
CA GLU A 7 14.58 11.74 -13.44
C GLU A 7 14.95 12.12 -14.88
N ASP A 8 15.42 11.15 -15.67
CA ASP A 8 15.94 11.36 -17.02
C ASP A 8 14.83 11.70 -18.03
N ILE A 9 13.67 11.04 -17.93
CA ILE A 9 12.54 11.34 -18.83
C ILE A 9 11.89 12.69 -18.51
N ILE A 10 11.81 13.07 -17.23
CA ILE A 10 11.34 14.39 -16.82
C ILE A 10 12.32 15.47 -17.30
N GLU A 11 13.62 15.29 -17.08
CA GLU A 11 14.65 16.19 -17.63
C GLU A 11 14.51 16.35 -19.15
N SER A 12 14.31 15.25 -19.88
CA SER A 12 14.08 15.27 -21.32
C SER A 12 12.81 16.03 -21.70
N ALA A 13 11.73 15.86 -20.94
CA ALA A 13 10.45 16.55 -21.16
C ALA A 13 10.58 18.06 -20.93
N ILE A 14 11.31 18.48 -19.88
CA ILE A 14 11.57 19.91 -19.61
C ILE A 14 12.33 20.55 -20.76
N ASN A 15 13.40 19.91 -21.26
CA ASN A 15 14.16 20.43 -22.39
C ASN A 15 13.29 20.51 -23.66
N LEU A 16 12.49 19.47 -23.94
CA LEU A 16 11.53 19.46 -25.05
C LEU A 16 10.56 20.65 -25.00
N ILE A 17 10.04 20.98 -23.80
CA ILE A 17 9.15 22.12 -23.58
C ILE A 17 9.91 23.45 -23.79
N GLY A 18 11.15 23.53 -23.31
CA GLY A 18 12.03 24.68 -23.50
C GLY A 18 12.18 25.08 -24.97
N ASP A 19 12.31 24.09 -25.84
CA ASP A 19 12.50 24.25 -27.29
C ASP A 19 11.19 24.34 -28.09
N SER A 20 10.03 24.25 -27.43
CA SER A 20 8.73 24.32 -28.10
C SER A 20 8.32 25.76 -28.46
N ASP A 21 7.26 25.93 -29.24
CA ASP A 21 6.67 27.24 -29.58
C ASP A 21 5.43 27.58 -28.73
N ILE A 22 5.11 26.76 -27.71
CA ILE A 22 3.91 26.98 -26.89
C ILE A 22 4.10 28.18 -25.95
N SER A 23 3.00 28.71 -25.41
CA SER A 23 3.04 29.92 -24.58
C SER A 23 3.80 29.71 -23.26
N LEU A 24 4.45 30.77 -22.74
CA LEU A 24 5.17 30.70 -21.46
C LEU A 24 4.29 30.19 -20.30
N SER A 25 3.02 30.62 -20.24
CA SER A 25 2.08 30.15 -19.22
C SER A 25 1.86 28.64 -19.33
N GLU A 26 1.61 28.15 -20.54
CA GLU A 26 1.40 26.73 -20.79
C GLU A 26 2.65 25.89 -20.46
N ARG A 27 3.84 26.38 -20.80
CA ARG A 27 5.11 25.71 -20.40
C ARG A 27 5.20 25.61 -18.89
N ARG A 28 4.95 26.70 -18.16
CA ARG A 28 5.01 26.71 -16.69
C ARG A 28 4.01 25.75 -16.06
N ASP A 29 2.78 25.71 -16.58
CA ASP A 29 1.74 24.79 -16.10
C ASP A 29 2.12 23.32 -16.37
N ILE A 30 2.66 22.99 -17.54
CA ILE A 30 3.14 21.63 -17.84
C ILE A 30 4.32 21.25 -16.93
N ILE A 31 5.32 22.12 -16.78
CA ILE A 31 6.49 21.89 -15.93
C ILE A 31 6.08 21.61 -14.48
N TYR A 32 5.12 22.38 -13.95
CA TYR A 32 4.59 22.17 -12.62
C TYR A 32 3.99 20.76 -12.44
N ASN A 33 3.18 20.30 -13.40
CA ASN A 33 2.58 18.96 -13.31
C ASN A 33 3.62 17.84 -13.52
N LEU A 34 4.66 18.06 -14.34
CA LEU A 34 5.78 17.12 -14.48
C LEU A 34 6.55 16.92 -13.17
N TYR A 35 6.80 18.00 -12.42
CA TYR A 35 7.47 17.87 -11.13
C TYR A 35 6.59 17.30 -10.03
N ARG A 36 5.26 17.52 -10.09
CA ARG A 36 4.33 16.78 -9.23
C ARG A 36 4.43 15.28 -9.45
N PHE A 37 4.40 14.85 -10.72
CA PHE A 37 4.58 13.44 -11.07
C PHE A 37 5.97 12.91 -10.64
N HIS A 38 7.04 13.67 -10.87
CA HIS A 38 8.39 13.33 -10.43
C HIS A 38 8.49 13.09 -8.91
N ASP A 39 7.88 13.97 -8.11
CA ASP A 39 7.98 13.97 -6.65
C ASP A 39 7.09 12.90 -5.97
N GLU A 40 6.21 12.25 -6.72
CA GLU A 40 5.45 11.07 -6.26
C GLU A 40 6.31 9.79 -6.23
N HIS A 41 7.49 9.81 -6.86
CA HIS A 41 8.43 8.69 -6.95
C HIS A 41 9.66 8.90 -6.05
N ASP A 42 10.41 7.82 -5.74
CA ASP A 42 11.69 7.91 -5.00
C ASP A 42 12.78 8.52 -5.89
N THR A 43 12.74 9.83 -6.11
CA THR A 43 13.64 10.57 -7.01
C THR A 43 14.51 11.57 -6.24
N SER A 44 15.67 11.89 -6.80
CA SER A 44 16.58 12.92 -6.29
C SER A 44 16.10 14.31 -6.68
N TYR A 45 16.59 15.35 -6.00
CA TYR A 45 16.31 16.73 -6.40
C TYR A 45 17.11 17.11 -7.68
N THR A 46 16.49 16.97 -8.85
CA THR A 46 17.13 17.07 -10.17
C THR A 46 16.98 18.42 -10.88
N ARG A 47 16.26 19.39 -10.27
CA ARG A 47 15.97 20.71 -10.89
C ARG A 47 17.21 21.43 -11.42
N PHE A 48 18.37 21.25 -10.79
CA PHE A 48 19.63 21.87 -11.19
C PHE A 48 20.20 21.35 -12.53
N ARG A 49 19.76 20.19 -13.03
CA ARG A 49 20.19 19.66 -14.33
C ARG A 49 19.64 20.50 -15.50
N VAL A 50 18.47 21.12 -15.30
CA VAL A 50 17.73 21.94 -16.29
C VAL A 50 17.45 23.35 -15.79
N LEU A 51 18.28 23.86 -14.87
CA LEU A 51 18.09 25.13 -14.15
C LEU A 51 17.71 26.30 -15.07
N ASP A 52 18.45 26.48 -16.16
CA ASP A 52 18.26 27.61 -17.06
C ASP A 52 16.92 27.55 -17.79
N VAL A 53 16.46 26.34 -18.14
CA VAL A 53 15.15 26.12 -18.74
C VAL A 53 14.05 26.40 -17.73
N LEU A 54 14.19 25.97 -16.48
CA LEU A 54 13.18 26.23 -15.45
C LEU A 54 13.05 27.73 -15.13
N LYS A 55 14.18 28.45 -15.10
CA LYS A 55 14.20 29.90 -14.87
C LYS A 55 13.61 30.67 -16.05
N SER A 56 13.98 30.33 -17.28
CA SER A 56 13.44 30.98 -18.49
C SER A 56 11.94 30.74 -18.66
N ASN A 57 11.43 29.63 -18.12
CA ASN A 57 10.00 29.32 -18.09
C ASN A 57 9.24 29.86 -16.86
N HIS A 58 9.89 30.69 -16.03
CA HIS A 58 9.28 31.28 -14.83
C HIS A 58 8.69 30.22 -13.87
N TYR A 59 9.27 29.01 -13.88
CA TYR A 59 8.89 27.94 -12.96
C TYR A 59 9.77 27.96 -11.72
N LEU A 60 11.09 28.04 -11.88
CA LEU A 60 12.02 28.07 -10.76
C LEU A 60 12.64 29.47 -10.63
N TYR A 61 12.67 29.96 -9.40
CA TYR A 61 13.15 31.28 -9.07
C TYR A 61 14.40 31.19 -8.20
N GLU A 62 15.21 32.24 -8.27
CA GLU A 62 16.43 32.39 -7.51
C GLU A 62 16.43 33.76 -6.85
N LEU A 63 16.52 33.79 -5.52
CA LEU A 63 16.61 35.03 -4.76
C LEU A 63 17.78 35.00 -3.76
N PRO A 64 18.34 36.15 -3.37
CA PRO A 64 19.29 36.21 -2.26
C PRO A 64 18.67 35.65 -0.97
N ILE A 65 19.48 35.01 -0.12
CA ILE A 65 19.05 34.51 1.20
C ILE A 65 18.48 35.62 2.11
N THR A 66 18.87 36.87 1.86
CA THR A 66 18.37 38.06 2.56
C THR A 66 16.89 38.32 2.32
N THR A 67 16.29 37.71 1.30
CA THR A 67 14.85 37.83 0.99
C THR A 67 14.00 36.85 1.80
N HIS A 68 14.61 35.96 2.59
CA HIS A 68 13.86 35.07 3.47
C HIS A 68 13.01 35.89 4.47
N PRO A 69 11.72 35.56 4.70
CA PRO A 69 10.85 36.33 5.59
C PRO A 69 11.42 36.53 6.99
N ASP A 70 12.04 35.49 7.55
CA ASP A 70 12.67 35.53 8.87
C ASP A 70 14.12 36.03 8.89
N TYR A 71 14.67 36.50 7.76
CA TYR A 71 16.08 36.95 7.71
C TYR A 71 16.32 38.13 8.67
N LEU A 72 15.45 39.14 8.61
CA LEU A 72 15.52 40.31 9.49
C LEU A 72 15.28 39.88 10.94
N GLY A 73 16.28 40.13 11.79
CA GLY A 73 16.29 39.72 13.20
C GLY A 73 16.89 38.33 13.46
N ASN A 74 17.27 37.56 12.42
CA ASN A 74 17.96 36.28 12.54
C ASN A 74 19.20 36.18 11.64
N GLU A 75 19.85 37.30 11.32
CA GLU A 75 20.92 37.39 10.31
C GLU A 75 22.08 36.43 10.62
N HIS A 76 22.45 36.31 11.90
CA HIS A 76 23.50 35.41 12.35
C HIS A 76 23.20 33.94 12.02
N PHE A 77 21.94 33.52 12.17
CA PHE A 77 21.50 32.17 11.81
C PHE A 77 21.66 31.92 10.30
N PHE A 78 21.12 32.79 9.45
CA PHE A 78 21.18 32.62 7.99
C PHE A 78 22.62 32.72 7.45
N ASN A 79 23.44 33.59 8.04
CA ASN A 79 24.84 33.74 7.64
C ASN A 79 25.67 32.49 7.98
N GLN A 80 25.36 31.79 9.07
CA GLN A 80 26.05 30.55 9.47
C GLN A 80 25.40 29.27 8.93
N TYR A 81 24.17 29.34 8.42
CA TYR A 81 23.47 28.17 7.90
C TYR A 81 24.18 27.57 6.68
N ASN A 82 24.40 26.25 6.73
CA ASN A 82 25.19 25.50 5.75
C ASN A 82 24.51 24.23 5.22
N LYS A 83 23.25 23.96 5.59
CA LYS A 83 22.47 22.85 5.04
C LYS A 83 21.72 23.31 3.79
N SER A 84 21.37 22.36 2.92
CA SER A 84 20.68 22.64 1.65
C SER A 84 19.20 22.99 1.78
N TRP A 85 18.58 22.77 2.94
CA TRP A 85 17.16 23.04 3.17
C TRP A 85 17.01 23.90 4.41
N ILE A 86 16.38 25.07 4.29
CA ILE A 86 16.11 26.00 5.40
C ILE A 86 14.61 26.01 5.68
N PRO A 87 14.16 25.98 6.95
CA PRO A 87 12.75 26.19 7.27
C PRO A 87 12.25 27.53 6.74
N ILE A 88 11.10 27.52 6.07
CA ILE A 88 10.45 28.75 5.57
C ILE A 88 9.99 29.66 6.72
N ASN A 89 9.72 29.07 7.89
CA ASN A 89 9.39 29.75 9.12
C ASN A 89 10.16 29.10 10.28
N LEU A 90 10.99 29.86 10.99
CA LEU A 90 11.84 29.34 12.08
C LEU A 90 11.05 28.91 13.33
N LEU A 91 9.79 29.32 13.43
CA LEU A 91 8.87 28.99 14.53
C LEU A 91 7.92 27.82 14.19
N GLN A 92 7.85 27.38 12.93
CA GLN A 92 6.99 26.28 12.49
C GLN A 92 7.79 25.18 11.80
N GLU A 93 7.71 23.97 12.32
CA GLU A 93 8.34 22.81 11.69
C GLU A 93 7.55 22.36 10.43
N GLY A 94 8.29 21.89 9.41
CA GLY A 94 7.75 21.05 8.34
C GLY A 94 7.87 21.60 6.91
N LYS A 95 7.91 22.92 6.70
CA LYS A 95 8.05 23.52 5.36
C LYS A 95 9.46 24.09 5.17
N VAL A 96 10.13 23.74 4.08
CA VAL A 96 11.51 24.15 3.79
C VAL A 96 11.64 24.76 2.39
N VAL A 97 12.65 25.60 2.20
CA VAL A 97 13.10 26.14 0.92
C VAL A 97 14.53 25.69 0.66
N TYR A 98 14.85 25.38 -0.60
CA TYR A 98 16.18 24.95 -0.96
C TYR A 98 17.17 26.13 -0.94
N THR A 99 18.39 25.89 -0.48
CA THR A 99 19.46 26.86 -0.49
C THR A 99 20.77 26.29 -1.04
N LYS A 100 21.44 27.11 -1.83
CA LYS A 100 22.79 26.86 -2.33
C LYS A 100 23.48 28.20 -2.57
N ASP A 101 24.75 28.32 -2.18
CA ASP A 101 25.57 29.52 -2.36
C ASP A 101 24.90 30.83 -1.88
N LYS A 102 24.26 30.77 -0.71
CA LYS A 102 23.50 31.89 -0.09
C LYS A 102 22.37 32.45 -0.99
N LYS A 103 21.83 31.60 -1.84
CA LYS A 103 20.64 31.84 -2.64
C LYS A 103 19.54 30.88 -2.21
N LEU A 104 18.30 31.31 -2.37
CA LEU A 104 17.08 30.56 -2.17
C LEU A 104 16.57 30.14 -3.53
N PHE A 105 16.21 28.87 -3.65
CA PHE A 105 15.58 28.30 -4.84
C PHE A 105 14.21 27.77 -4.46
N PHE A 106 13.20 28.21 -5.21
CA PHE A 106 11.81 27.87 -4.98
C PHE A 106 11.05 27.80 -6.31
N GLU A 107 9.96 27.05 -6.31
CA GLU A 107 9.19 26.65 -7.47
C GLU A 107 7.83 27.36 -7.48
N ALA A 108 7.32 27.70 -8.66
CA ALA A 108 5.99 28.28 -8.82
C ALA A 108 4.95 27.35 -8.20
N GLY A 109 4.12 27.90 -7.30
CA GLY A 109 3.10 27.13 -6.58
C GLY A 109 3.59 26.43 -5.30
N ASP A 110 4.89 26.47 -4.98
CA ASP A 110 5.39 25.93 -3.71
C ASP A 110 5.09 26.85 -2.52
N SER A 111 5.34 26.34 -1.31
CA SER A 111 5.03 27.09 -0.08
C SER A 111 5.86 28.36 0.12
N PHE A 112 7.07 28.44 -0.45
CA PHE A 112 7.88 29.65 -0.33
C PHE A 112 7.39 30.70 -1.33
N TRP A 113 7.14 30.28 -2.57
CA TRP A 113 6.51 31.08 -3.62
C TRP A 113 5.24 31.72 -3.12
N GLU A 114 4.34 31.00 -2.44
CA GLU A 114 3.09 31.55 -1.89
C GLU A 114 3.31 32.78 -1.00
N ILE A 115 4.38 32.79 -0.21
CA ILE A 115 4.68 33.87 0.74
C ILE A 115 5.21 35.11 0.03
N ILE A 116 6.03 34.92 -0.99
CA ILE A 116 6.71 36.02 -1.69
C ILE A 116 6.05 36.37 -3.03
N ARG A 117 5.00 35.65 -3.42
CA ARG A 117 4.30 35.76 -4.71
C ARG A 117 3.93 37.19 -5.03
N ASP A 118 3.39 37.93 -4.07
CA ASP A 118 2.91 39.30 -4.28
C ASP A 118 4.08 40.28 -4.57
N GLN A 119 5.32 39.86 -4.37
CA GLN A 119 6.55 40.59 -4.72
C GLN A 119 7.08 40.22 -6.12
N LEU A 120 6.56 39.16 -6.74
CA LEU A 120 6.93 38.73 -8.10
C LEU A 120 6.17 39.54 -9.17
N PRO A 121 6.64 39.56 -10.43
CA PRO A 121 5.91 40.20 -11.53
C PRO A 121 4.47 39.69 -11.64
N LYS A 122 3.50 40.54 -12.03
CA LYS A 122 2.07 40.16 -12.07
C LYS A 122 1.76 38.89 -12.87
N ALA A 123 2.50 38.62 -13.94
CA ALA A 123 2.34 37.39 -14.75
C ALA A 123 2.73 36.11 -13.98
N ASP A 124 3.58 36.26 -12.96
CA ASP A 124 4.15 35.20 -12.13
C ASP A 124 3.38 35.00 -10.82
N GLN A 125 2.31 35.79 -10.60
CA GLN A 125 1.45 35.69 -9.42
C GLN A 125 0.28 34.70 -9.60
N LYS A 126 0.01 34.24 -10.82
CA LYS A 126 -1.03 33.23 -11.06
C LYS A 126 -0.48 31.86 -10.67
N TYR A 127 -1.22 31.10 -9.86
CA TYR A 127 -0.86 29.71 -9.59
C TYR A 127 -0.75 28.91 -10.89
N PRO A 128 0.21 27.97 -10.96
CA PRO A 128 0.21 26.98 -12.01
C PRO A 128 -1.10 26.18 -12.00
N GLU A 129 -1.60 25.87 -13.18
CA GLU A 129 -2.82 25.08 -13.32
C GLU A 129 -2.56 23.60 -13.03
N LEU A 130 -3.46 22.96 -12.28
CA LEU A 130 -3.45 21.52 -12.10
C LEU A 130 -4.07 20.87 -13.33
N ILE A 131 -3.26 20.12 -14.07
CA ILE A 131 -3.66 19.49 -15.33
C ILE A 131 -3.57 17.98 -15.15
N PRO A 132 -4.61 17.21 -15.51
CA PRO A 132 -4.54 15.75 -15.44
C PRO A 132 -3.38 15.19 -16.25
N MET A 133 -2.67 14.21 -15.71
CA MET A 133 -1.49 13.61 -16.33
C MET A 133 -1.79 13.03 -17.70
N THR A 134 -2.97 12.45 -17.93
CA THR A 134 -3.42 12.01 -19.27
C THR A 134 -3.38 13.15 -20.31
N THR A 135 -3.73 14.38 -19.91
CA THR A 135 -3.61 15.56 -20.77
C THR A 135 -2.15 15.94 -21.01
N ILE A 136 -1.32 15.93 -19.97
CA ILE A 136 0.13 16.21 -20.06
C ILE A 136 0.83 15.20 -20.97
N PHE A 137 0.53 13.90 -20.81
CA PHE A 137 1.09 12.83 -21.61
C PHE A 137 0.82 13.05 -23.10
N TYR A 138 -0.45 13.26 -23.46
CA TYR A 138 -0.82 13.56 -24.84
C TYR A 138 -0.12 14.82 -25.37
N ARG A 139 -0.11 15.89 -24.58
CA ARG A 139 0.45 17.17 -25.00
C ARG A 139 1.93 17.07 -25.35
N LEU A 140 2.70 16.32 -24.56
CA LEU A 140 4.13 16.12 -24.82
C LEU A 140 4.39 15.19 -26.01
N LEU A 141 3.51 14.21 -26.29
CA LEU A 141 3.56 13.45 -27.54
C LEU A 141 3.38 14.34 -28.77
N GLU A 142 2.44 15.30 -28.72
CA GLU A 142 2.23 16.27 -29.81
C GLU A 142 3.45 17.17 -30.02
N ILE A 143 3.99 17.75 -28.94
CA ILE A 143 5.18 18.60 -28.99
C ILE A 143 6.38 17.81 -29.56
N ALA A 144 6.59 16.59 -29.07
CA ALA A 144 7.68 15.74 -29.54
C ALA A 144 7.53 15.37 -31.02
N LYS A 145 6.28 15.13 -31.48
CA LYS A 145 6.00 14.89 -32.91
C LYS A 145 6.32 16.10 -33.77
N GLN A 146 5.95 17.31 -33.32
CA GLN A 146 6.28 18.56 -34.04
C GLN A 146 7.80 18.76 -34.15
N GLN A 147 8.54 18.45 -33.07
CA GLN A 147 10.00 18.51 -33.04
C GLN A 147 10.69 17.28 -33.65
N LYS A 148 9.93 16.30 -34.15
CA LYS A 148 10.42 15.03 -34.72
C LYS A 148 11.31 14.22 -33.76
N ASN A 149 11.11 14.36 -32.45
CA ASN A 149 11.86 13.63 -31.43
C ASN A 149 11.29 12.22 -31.21
N LYS A 150 11.69 11.29 -32.07
CA LYS A 150 11.19 9.91 -32.09
C LYS A 150 11.50 9.12 -30.81
N LEU A 151 12.72 9.28 -30.27
CA LEU A 151 13.12 8.57 -29.05
C LEU A 151 12.30 9.04 -27.84
N PHE A 152 12.06 10.35 -27.71
CA PHE A 152 11.19 10.86 -26.67
C PHE A 152 9.77 10.31 -26.81
N ILE A 153 9.19 10.29 -28.02
CA ILE A 153 7.85 9.71 -28.24
C ILE A 153 7.78 8.26 -27.74
N LYS A 154 8.77 7.43 -28.09
CA LYS A 154 8.85 6.04 -27.64
C LYS A 154 8.91 5.95 -26.12
N ARG A 155 9.90 6.60 -25.50
CA ARG A 155 10.16 6.54 -24.05
C ARG A 155 8.99 7.10 -23.24
N TRP A 156 8.41 8.21 -23.69
CA TRP A 156 7.28 8.86 -23.03
C TRP A 156 5.99 8.04 -23.13
N TYR A 157 5.75 7.38 -24.27
CA TYR A 157 4.64 6.44 -24.40
C TYR A 157 4.85 5.18 -23.53
N ALA A 158 6.07 4.65 -23.47
CA ALA A 158 6.40 3.56 -22.55
C ALA A 158 6.15 3.95 -21.08
N THR A 159 6.64 5.13 -20.67
CA THR A 159 6.41 5.68 -19.33
C THR A 159 4.91 5.74 -19.01
N PHE A 160 4.09 6.24 -19.94
CA PHE A 160 2.64 6.29 -19.78
C PHE A 160 2.02 4.91 -19.55
N VAL A 161 2.43 3.91 -20.32
CA VAL A 161 1.91 2.54 -20.18
C VAL A 161 2.35 1.94 -18.85
N SER A 162 3.65 1.98 -18.53
CA SER A 162 4.18 1.40 -17.29
C SER A 162 3.56 2.05 -16.05
N SER A 163 3.44 3.39 -16.00
CA SER A 163 2.81 4.07 -14.86
C SER A 163 1.31 3.76 -14.69
N ILE A 164 0.62 3.28 -15.73
CA ILE A 164 -0.75 2.78 -15.58
C ILE A 164 -0.74 1.34 -15.08
N LEU A 165 0.15 0.49 -15.58
CA LEU A 165 0.23 -0.91 -15.18
C LEU A 165 0.74 -1.09 -13.75
N GLU A 166 1.60 -0.18 -13.27
CA GLU A 166 2.11 -0.13 -11.88
C GLU A 166 1.19 0.64 -10.92
N GLU A 167 0.06 1.17 -11.42
CA GLU A 167 -0.93 1.96 -10.65
C GLU A 167 -0.39 3.28 -10.05
N ASP A 168 0.69 3.83 -10.61
CA ASP A 168 1.24 5.15 -10.22
C ASP A 168 0.27 6.29 -10.55
N ILE A 169 -0.56 6.10 -11.59
CA ILE A 169 -1.56 7.08 -12.04
C ILE A 169 -2.96 6.56 -11.72
N ASN A 170 -3.74 7.36 -11.00
CA ASN A 170 -5.05 6.95 -10.45
C ASN A 170 -6.23 7.74 -11.03
N GLU A 171 -7.42 7.55 -10.45
CA GLU A 171 -8.67 8.19 -10.89
C GLU A 171 -8.61 9.72 -10.92
N ASN A 172 -7.83 10.37 -10.05
CA ASN A 172 -7.66 11.82 -10.07
C ASN A 172 -7.04 12.31 -11.39
N GLU A 173 -6.28 11.42 -12.04
CA GLU A 173 -5.62 11.64 -13.32
C GLU A 173 -6.44 11.08 -14.50
N ARG A 174 -7.69 10.70 -14.24
CA ARG A 174 -8.69 10.16 -15.18
C ARG A 174 -8.42 8.74 -15.67
N ILE A 175 -7.68 7.95 -14.88
CA ILE A 175 -7.50 6.51 -15.11
C ILE A 175 -8.50 5.75 -14.23
N PHE A 176 -9.56 5.24 -14.86
CA PHE A 176 -10.66 4.54 -14.15
C PHE A 176 -10.40 3.04 -14.04
N GLU A 177 -11.03 2.37 -13.06
CA GLU A 177 -10.98 0.90 -12.94
C GLU A 177 -11.74 0.21 -14.08
N GLU A 178 -12.87 0.78 -14.53
CA GLU A 178 -13.70 0.21 -15.58
C GLU A 178 -13.22 0.61 -16.98
N PHE A 179 -13.00 -0.39 -17.83
CA PHE A 179 -12.54 -0.17 -19.21
C PHE A 179 -13.55 0.62 -20.05
N GLU A 180 -14.85 0.49 -19.79
CA GLU A 180 -15.88 1.26 -20.52
C GLU A 180 -15.77 2.77 -20.31
N LEU A 181 -15.23 3.21 -19.17
CA LEU A 181 -14.98 4.63 -18.90
C LEU A 181 -13.77 5.15 -19.68
N TRP A 182 -12.77 4.31 -19.94
CA TRP A 182 -11.63 4.69 -20.79
C TRP A 182 -12.07 5.03 -22.22
N LEU A 183 -13.03 4.27 -22.75
CA LEU A 183 -13.59 4.52 -24.08
C LEU A 183 -14.27 5.89 -24.20
N LYS A 184 -14.65 6.50 -23.08
CA LYS A 184 -15.30 7.81 -23.02
C LYS A 184 -14.33 8.94 -22.67
N GLU A 185 -13.12 8.64 -22.21
CA GLU A 185 -12.14 9.63 -21.82
C GLU A 185 -11.43 10.19 -23.07
N GLU A 186 -11.43 11.51 -23.21
CA GLU A 186 -11.00 12.19 -24.42
C GLU A 186 -9.50 12.00 -24.70
N TYR A 187 -8.66 12.18 -23.68
CA TYR A 187 -7.20 12.16 -23.82
C TYR A 187 -6.63 10.76 -23.94
N LEU A 188 -7.21 9.76 -23.28
CA LEU A 188 -6.89 8.34 -23.49
C LEU A 188 -7.13 7.95 -24.95
N ASN A 189 -8.27 8.32 -25.50
CA ASN A 189 -8.57 8.07 -26.91
C ASN A 189 -7.60 8.82 -27.85
N LYS A 190 -7.22 10.05 -27.52
CA LYS A 190 -6.20 10.79 -28.28
C LYS A 190 -4.83 10.13 -28.20
N ILE A 191 -4.42 9.64 -27.02
CA ILE A 191 -3.16 8.92 -26.81
C ILE A 191 -3.16 7.60 -27.60
N ARG A 192 -4.23 6.80 -27.50
CA ARG A 192 -4.40 5.57 -28.27
C ARG A 192 -4.29 5.82 -29.77
N ASN A 193 -5.07 6.77 -30.29
CA ASN A 193 -5.05 7.12 -31.71
C ASN A 193 -3.67 7.62 -32.16
N PHE A 194 -2.99 8.40 -31.30
CA PHE A 194 -1.61 8.81 -31.57
C PHE A 194 -0.70 7.59 -31.68
N ALA A 195 -0.77 6.65 -30.75
CA ALA A 195 0.06 5.44 -30.75
C ALA A 195 -0.20 4.57 -31.99
N GLU A 196 -1.46 4.35 -32.37
CA GLU A 196 -1.84 3.62 -33.60
C GLU A 196 -1.26 4.25 -34.87
N GLN A 197 -1.28 5.59 -34.96
CA GLN A 197 -0.76 6.33 -36.12
C GLN A 197 0.77 6.42 -36.18
N ASN A 198 1.46 6.07 -35.10
CA ASN A 198 2.91 6.20 -34.98
C ASN A 198 3.55 4.89 -34.47
N VAL A 199 2.94 3.73 -34.75
CA VAL A 199 3.39 2.42 -34.24
C VAL A 199 4.84 2.11 -34.66
N GLU A 200 5.26 2.60 -35.84
CA GLU A 200 6.62 2.47 -36.32
C GLU A 200 7.65 3.24 -35.48
N ILE A 201 7.23 4.36 -34.85
CA ILE A 201 8.08 5.13 -33.94
C ILE A 201 8.22 4.39 -32.60
N LEU A 202 7.13 3.80 -32.11
CA LEU A 202 7.13 3.03 -30.85
C LEU A 202 8.05 1.80 -30.91
N ASN A 203 8.22 1.25 -32.11
CA ASN A 203 9.09 0.09 -32.38
C ASN A 203 10.55 0.46 -32.75
N VAL A 204 10.93 1.74 -32.71
CA VAL A 204 12.33 2.15 -32.96
C VAL A 204 13.25 1.52 -31.91
N HIS A 205 14.45 1.11 -32.34
CA HIS A 205 15.49 0.61 -31.45
C HIS A 205 16.05 1.74 -30.58
N ASP A 206 16.14 1.49 -29.29
CA ASP A 206 16.66 2.42 -28.29
C ASP A 206 17.86 1.75 -27.61
N GLU A 207 19.06 2.23 -27.91
CA GLU A 207 20.31 1.62 -27.42
C GLU A 207 20.54 1.89 -25.92
N ASP A 208 19.95 2.97 -25.38
CA ASP A 208 20.16 3.38 -23.98
C ASP A 208 19.25 2.61 -23.00
N TYR A 209 18.06 2.23 -23.46
CA TYR A 209 16.99 1.64 -22.63
C TYR A 209 16.42 0.36 -23.23
N ILE A 210 17.30 -0.60 -23.52
CA ILE A 210 16.89 -1.93 -23.99
C ILE A 210 16.27 -2.70 -22.81
N ASP A 211 15.02 -3.13 -22.97
CA ASP A 211 14.28 -3.91 -21.97
C ASP A 211 14.19 -3.23 -20.59
N ASP A 212 14.27 -1.89 -20.54
CA ASP A 212 14.10 -1.11 -19.32
C ASP A 212 12.63 -1.18 -18.84
N GLU A 213 12.42 -1.33 -17.53
CA GLU A 213 11.09 -1.55 -16.92
C GLU A 213 10.12 -0.36 -17.13
N LEU A 214 10.64 0.86 -17.26
CA LEU A 214 9.82 2.07 -17.41
C LEU A 214 9.87 2.64 -18.83
N LEU A 215 11.07 2.69 -19.43
CA LEU A 215 11.30 3.41 -20.68
C LEU A 215 11.24 2.52 -21.93
N SER A 216 11.11 1.20 -21.75
CA SER A 216 10.78 0.25 -22.82
C SER A 216 9.30 -0.14 -22.75
N LEU A 217 8.69 -0.39 -23.91
CA LEU A 217 7.30 -0.82 -23.96
C LEU A 217 7.13 -2.23 -23.36
N PRO A 218 6.19 -2.42 -22.42
CA PRO A 218 5.92 -3.74 -21.86
C PRO A 218 5.48 -4.75 -22.93
N ASN A 219 5.83 -6.01 -22.72
CA ASN A 219 5.47 -7.06 -23.66
C ASN A 219 4.00 -7.46 -23.51
N LEU A 220 3.18 -7.20 -24.52
CA LEU A 220 1.74 -7.53 -24.54
C LEU A 220 1.43 -8.95 -24.05
N LYS A 221 2.19 -9.97 -24.47
CA LYS A 221 1.93 -11.36 -24.10
C LYS A 221 2.29 -11.64 -22.63
N SER A 222 3.30 -10.97 -22.09
CA SER A 222 3.65 -11.06 -20.67
C SER A 222 2.57 -10.40 -19.83
N GLU A 223 2.18 -9.16 -20.16
CA GLU A 223 1.15 -8.42 -19.42
C GLU A 223 -0.20 -9.14 -19.43
N LEU A 224 -0.61 -9.67 -20.59
CA LEU A 224 -1.86 -10.44 -20.71
C LEU A 224 -1.90 -11.70 -19.84
N LYS A 225 -0.75 -12.26 -19.44
CA LYS A 225 -0.73 -13.40 -18.49
C LYS A 225 -0.93 -12.96 -17.04
N LEU A 226 -0.61 -11.72 -16.73
CA LEU A 226 -0.77 -11.13 -15.40
C LEU A 226 -2.19 -10.55 -15.20
N ALA A 227 -2.91 -10.29 -16.29
CA ALA A 227 -4.30 -9.82 -16.23
C ALA A 227 -5.21 -10.81 -15.48
N THR A 228 -5.81 -10.35 -14.39
CA THR A 228 -6.67 -11.16 -13.51
C THR A 228 -8.16 -11.08 -13.86
N ASN A 229 -8.56 -10.10 -14.67
CA ASN A 229 -9.96 -9.87 -15.02
C ASN A 229 -10.13 -9.24 -16.41
N ALA A 230 -11.38 -9.19 -16.89
CA ALA A 230 -11.74 -8.66 -18.20
C ALA A 230 -11.34 -7.19 -18.39
N ASN A 231 -11.48 -6.34 -17.36
CA ASN A 231 -11.10 -4.93 -17.43
C ASN A 231 -9.58 -4.78 -17.64
N GLN A 232 -8.77 -5.45 -16.82
CA GLN A 232 -7.30 -5.43 -16.94
C GLN A 232 -6.86 -5.92 -18.31
N LYS A 233 -7.39 -7.06 -18.77
CA LYS A 233 -7.10 -7.62 -20.08
C LYS A 233 -7.41 -6.63 -21.21
N ALA A 234 -8.57 -5.98 -21.15
CA ALA A 234 -8.98 -5.00 -22.16
C ALA A 234 -8.12 -3.74 -22.14
N LYS A 235 -7.77 -3.22 -20.96
CA LYS A 235 -6.85 -2.07 -20.80
C LYS A 235 -5.46 -2.37 -21.33
N ILE A 236 -4.90 -3.54 -21.03
CA ILE A 236 -3.59 -3.97 -21.57
C ILE A 236 -3.62 -3.98 -23.09
N ARG A 237 -4.66 -4.57 -23.70
CA ARG A 237 -4.82 -4.56 -25.17
C ARG A 237 -5.03 -3.15 -25.72
N TYR A 238 -5.80 -2.32 -25.03
CA TYR A 238 -5.97 -0.91 -25.40
C TYR A 238 -4.63 -0.16 -25.42
N LEU A 239 -3.72 -0.44 -24.50
CA LEU A 239 -2.43 0.25 -24.45
C LEU A 239 -1.37 -0.35 -25.39
N LEU A 240 -1.45 -1.64 -25.73
CA LEU A 240 -0.33 -2.34 -26.38
C LEU A 240 -0.68 -3.09 -27.68
N ASP A 241 -1.95 -3.44 -27.89
CA ASP A 241 -2.39 -4.23 -29.05
C ASP A 241 -2.83 -3.30 -30.19
N PHE A 242 -1.88 -2.82 -30.99
CA PHE A 242 -2.14 -1.94 -32.15
C PHE A 242 -2.39 -2.71 -33.46
N GLU A 243 -2.10 -4.01 -33.49
CA GLU A 243 -2.35 -4.86 -34.66
C GLU A 243 -3.83 -5.21 -34.79
N VAL A 244 -4.56 -5.22 -33.68
CA VAL A 244 -5.99 -5.50 -33.61
C VAL A 244 -6.79 -4.21 -33.51
N PRO A 245 -7.87 -4.02 -34.32
CA PRO A 245 -8.73 -2.86 -34.20
C PRO A 245 -9.38 -2.75 -32.81
N LEU A 246 -9.50 -1.54 -32.27
CA LEU A 246 -10.12 -1.29 -30.97
C LEU A 246 -11.53 -1.87 -30.85
N SER A 247 -12.32 -1.90 -31.94
CA SER A 247 -13.65 -2.52 -31.94
C SER A 247 -13.63 -4.00 -31.56
N VAL A 248 -12.60 -4.74 -31.98
CA VAL A 248 -12.42 -6.16 -31.63
C VAL A 248 -12.06 -6.31 -30.16
N VAL A 249 -11.19 -5.44 -29.62
CA VAL A 249 -10.85 -5.41 -28.19
C VAL A 249 -12.12 -5.18 -27.35
N VAL A 250 -12.98 -4.24 -27.77
CA VAL A 250 -14.26 -3.94 -27.11
C VAL A 250 -15.23 -5.11 -27.19
N ASP A 251 -15.34 -5.79 -28.33
CA ASP A 251 -16.22 -6.95 -28.48
C ASP A 251 -15.75 -8.15 -27.65
N ASP A 252 -14.44 -8.38 -27.56
CA ASP A 252 -13.87 -9.41 -26.69
C ASP A 252 -14.09 -9.09 -25.21
N PHE A 253 -13.89 -7.83 -24.80
CA PHE A 253 -14.23 -7.38 -23.45
C PHE A 253 -15.70 -7.64 -23.12
N LYS A 254 -16.63 -7.30 -24.02
CA LYS A 254 -18.07 -7.55 -23.83
C LYS A 254 -18.39 -9.04 -23.67
N LYS A 255 -17.71 -9.92 -24.42
CA LYS A 255 -17.88 -11.37 -24.26
C LYS A 255 -17.33 -11.83 -22.91
N ASP A 256 -16.16 -11.32 -22.51
CA ASP A 256 -15.49 -11.69 -21.27
C ASP A 256 -16.32 -11.27 -20.04
N ILE A 257 -16.93 -10.07 -20.02
CA ILE A 257 -17.80 -9.63 -18.92
C ILE A 257 -19.16 -10.36 -18.87
N LEU A 258 -19.66 -10.83 -20.01
CA LEU A 258 -20.91 -11.61 -20.08
C LEU A 258 -20.68 -13.07 -19.67
N ASN A 259 -19.46 -13.55 -19.82
CA ASN A 259 -19.07 -14.88 -19.38
C ASN A 259 -18.96 -14.88 -17.86
N LYS A 260 -19.93 -15.50 -17.18
CA LYS A 260 -19.81 -15.70 -15.74
C LYS A 260 -18.76 -16.78 -15.49
N PRO A 261 -17.69 -16.49 -14.73
CA PRO A 261 -16.70 -17.51 -14.42
C PRO A 261 -17.39 -18.67 -13.69
N ASP A 262 -16.99 -19.90 -14.03
CA ASP A 262 -17.43 -21.08 -13.28
C ASP A 262 -16.70 -21.10 -11.93
N LEU A 263 -17.42 -20.68 -10.89
CA LEU A 263 -16.89 -20.63 -9.53
C LEU A 263 -17.06 -21.95 -8.78
N SER A 264 -17.54 -23.03 -9.43
CA SER A 264 -17.83 -24.31 -8.77
C SER A 264 -16.63 -24.90 -8.03
N SER A 265 -15.42 -24.73 -8.56
CA SER A 265 -14.19 -25.21 -7.91
C SER A 265 -13.85 -24.43 -6.65
N TYR A 266 -14.26 -23.16 -6.54
CA TYR A 266 -14.08 -22.37 -5.32
C TYR A 266 -15.22 -22.61 -4.32
N GLU A 267 -16.44 -22.82 -4.80
CA GLU A 267 -17.58 -23.23 -3.97
C GLU A 267 -17.33 -24.55 -3.24
N LEU A 268 -16.61 -25.50 -3.88
CA LEU A 268 -16.15 -26.74 -3.23
C LEU A 268 -15.37 -26.50 -1.93
N ILE A 269 -14.64 -25.38 -1.81
CA ILE A 269 -13.90 -25.04 -0.59
C ILE A 269 -14.90 -24.81 0.55
N TYR A 270 -15.92 -23.98 0.31
CA TYR A 270 -16.95 -23.69 1.29
C TYR A 270 -17.70 -24.96 1.69
N ASP A 271 -18.20 -25.71 0.71
CA ASP A 271 -18.99 -26.92 0.94
C ASP A 271 -18.21 -27.95 1.74
N PHE A 272 -16.94 -28.19 1.37
CA PHE A 272 -16.06 -29.12 2.07
C PHE A 272 -15.88 -28.75 3.55
N PHE A 273 -15.49 -27.50 3.85
CA PHE A 273 -15.27 -27.11 5.24
C PHE A 273 -16.58 -27.03 6.01
N ARG A 274 -17.67 -26.57 5.39
CA ARG A 274 -18.97 -26.53 6.04
C ARG A 274 -19.48 -27.92 6.42
N GLU A 275 -19.21 -28.94 5.60
CA GLU A 275 -19.52 -30.34 5.91
C GLU A 275 -18.64 -30.89 7.05
N LYS A 276 -17.33 -30.61 7.03
CA LYS A 276 -16.39 -31.07 8.07
C LYS A 276 -16.61 -30.37 9.42
N LEU A 277 -17.03 -29.12 9.38
CA LEU A 277 -17.31 -28.30 10.56
C LEU A 277 -18.74 -28.59 11.03
N GLY A 278 -18.89 -29.11 12.24
CA GLY A 278 -20.22 -29.36 12.82
C GLY A 278 -21.03 -28.08 13.08
N ASN A 279 -22.29 -28.25 13.48
CA ASN A 279 -23.28 -27.18 13.68
C ASN A 279 -22.88 -26.12 14.72
N GLN A 280 -21.86 -26.39 15.54
CA GLN A 280 -21.34 -25.44 16.52
C GLN A 280 -20.51 -24.30 15.91
N TRP A 281 -20.03 -24.47 14.68
CA TRP A 281 -19.37 -23.42 13.91
C TRP A 281 -20.39 -22.56 13.17
N GLN A 282 -20.33 -21.25 13.35
CA GLN A 282 -21.15 -20.26 12.66
C GLN A 282 -20.49 -19.79 11.37
N ASP A 283 -21.27 -19.59 10.32
CA ASP A 283 -20.77 -19.01 9.06
C ASP A 283 -20.41 -17.54 9.27
N GLY A 284 -19.28 -17.16 8.69
CA GLY A 284 -18.77 -15.80 8.68
C GLY A 284 -18.89 -15.15 7.30
N ILE A 285 -17.75 -14.73 6.77
CA ILE A 285 -17.63 -14.16 5.42
C ILE A 285 -17.65 -15.31 4.41
N LYS A 286 -18.36 -15.12 3.30
CA LYS A 286 -18.30 -15.97 2.11
C LYS A 286 -18.17 -15.06 0.89
N GLU A 287 -16.94 -14.77 0.53
CA GLU A 287 -16.56 -13.97 -0.64
C GLU A 287 -15.84 -14.90 -1.62
N ILE A 288 -16.45 -15.15 -2.78
CA ILE A 288 -15.92 -16.04 -3.80
C ILE A 288 -15.88 -15.27 -5.12
N ALA A 289 -14.67 -15.02 -5.63
CA ALA A 289 -14.41 -14.43 -6.94
C ALA A 289 -13.40 -15.26 -7.75
N GLU A 290 -13.15 -14.89 -9.00
CA GLU A 290 -12.30 -15.66 -9.91
C GLU A 290 -10.79 -15.60 -9.54
N SER A 291 -10.34 -14.43 -9.09
CA SER A 291 -8.95 -14.15 -8.73
C SER A 291 -8.62 -14.59 -7.29
N GLU A 292 -9.49 -14.23 -6.35
CA GLU A 292 -9.29 -14.48 -4.93
C GLU A 292 -10.63 -14.63 -4.21
N GLY A 293 -10.57 -15.13 -3.00
CA GLY A 293 -11.74 -15.20 -2.14
C GLY A 293 -11.40 -15.55 -0.70
N MET A 294 -12.38 -15.36 0.16
CA MET A 294 -12.24 -15.54 1.59
C MET A 294 -13.51 -16.15 2.19
N ILE A 295 -13.29 -17.21 2.95
CA ILE A 295 -14.33 -17.91 3.69
C ILE A 295 -13.92 -17.95 5.16
N THR A 296 -14.83 -17.54 6.05
CA THR A 296 -14.56 -17.59 7.48
C THR A 296 -15.64 -18.34 8.26
N PHE A 297 -15.23 -19.02 9.33
CA PHE A 297 -16.12 -19.75 10.25
C PHE A 297 -15.74 -19.45 11.69
N LEU A 298 -16.73 -19.24 12.56
CA LEU A 298 -16.50 -18.85 13.95
C LEU A 298 -17.10 -19.86 14.94
N GLU A 299 -16.31 -20.35 15.89
CA GLU A 299 -16.77 -21.23 16.96
C GLU A 299 -16.43 -20.64 18.33
N LYS A 300 -17.34 -20.78 19.30
CA LYS A 300 -17.03 -20.53 20.71
C LYS A 300 -16.47 -21.81 21.32
N LEU A 301 -15.21 -21.78 21.75
CA LEU A 301 -14.61 -22.90 22.47
C LEU A 301 -14.95 -22.80 23.97
N PRO A 302 -15.69 -23.78 24.54
CA PRO A 302 -16.06 -23.76 25.94
C PRO A 302 -14.86 -24.02 26.86
N TYR A 303 -15.02 -23.58 28.12
CA TYR A 303 -14.07 -23.69 29.24
C TYR A 303 -13.54 -25.11 29.54
N GLU A 304 -14.18 -26.17 29.00
CA GLU A 304 -13.94 -27.58 29.35
C GLU A 304 -12.51 -28.10 29.06
N ASN A 305 -11.69 -27.37 28.31
CA ASN A 305 -10.30 -27.75 28.00
C ASN A 305 -9.26 -27.29 29.05
N GLY A 306 -9.69 -26.84 30.24
CA GLY A 306 -8.77 -26.47 31.33
C GLY A 306 -8.25 -25.03 31.28
N TYR A 307 -8.90 -24.15 30.52
CA TYR A 307 -8.51 -22.75 30.36
C TYR A 307 -9.31 -21.82 31.28
N ASN A 308 -8.69 -20.75 31.81
CA ASN A 308 -9.35 -19.82 32.76
C ASN A 308 -10.39 -18.85 32.14
N HIS A 309 -10.65 -18.91 30.82
CA HIS A 309 -11.60 -18.05 30.11
C HIS A 309 -12.01 -18.67 28.77
N ASN A 310 -13.18 -18.27 28.24
CA ASN A 310 -13.63 -18.72 26.92
C ASN A 310 -12.84 -18.00 25.81
N PHE A 311 -12.72 -18.71 24.68
CA PHE A 311 -12.17 -18.19 23.45
C PHE A 311 -13.15 -18.36 22.30
N TYR A 312 -12.99 -17.53 21.29
CA TYR A 312 -13.58 -17.73 19.98
C TYR A 312 -12.48 -18.05 18.99
N THR A 313 -12.72 -19.07 18.19
CA THR A 313 -11.84 -19.49 17.10
C THR A 313 -12.47 -19.10 15.79
N ASN A 314 -11.70 -18.42 14.96
CA ASN A 314 -12.07 -18.08 13.60
C ASN A 314 -11.20 -18.89 12.64
N LEU A 315 -11.80 -19.77 11.85
CA LEU A 315 -11.13 -20.42 10.74
C LEU A 315 -11.19 -19.46 9.54
N ILE A 316 -10.04 -19.09 9.00
CA ILE A 316 -9.92 -18.15 7.89
C ILE A 316 -9.26 -18.88 6.72
N ILE A 317 -10.04 -19.14 5.68
CA ILE A 317 -9.59 -19.78 4.45
C ILE A 317 -9.57 -18.70 3.38
N SER A 318 -8.42 -18.49 2.75
CA SER A 318 -8.31 -17.59 1.61
C SER A 318 -7.69 -18.33 0.45
N TYR A 319 -8.14 -18.08 -0.77
CA TYR A 319 -7.51 -18.63 -1.96
C TYR A 319 -7.05 -17.53 -2.90
N GLU A 320 -5.98 -17.82 -3.63
CA GLU A 320 -5.37 -16.93 -4.62
C GLU A 320 -5.13 -17.77 -5.89
N SER A 321 -5.85 -17.46 -6.95
CA SER A 321 -5.87 -18.26 -8.19
C SER A 321 -4.58 -18.10 -8.99
N GLU A 322 -3.94 -16.93 -8.93
CA GLU A 322 -2.64 -16.65 -9.52
C GLU A 322 -1.58 -17.68 -9.06
N PHE A 323 -1.53 -17.91 -7.75
CA PHE A 323 -0.58 -18.84 -7.15
C PHE A 323 -1.10 -20.28 -7.07
N ASN A 324 -2.36 -20.51 -7.42
CA ASN A 324 -3.07 -21.78 -7.28
C ASN A 324 -2.95 -22.33 -5.85
N THR A 325 -3.22 -21.48 -4.86
CA THR A 325 -3.02 -21.80 -3.45
C THR A 325 -4.20 -21.43 -2.56
N ILE A 326 -4.33 -22.17 -1.46
CA ILE A 326 -5.16 -21.86 -0.31
C ILE A 326 -4.25 -21.56 0.88
N SER A 327 -4.49 -20.43 1.54
CA SER A 327 -3.99 -20.15 2.89
C SER A 327 -5.01 -20.57 3.92
N PHE A 328 -4.52 -21.02 5.07
CA PHE A 328 -5.36 -21.61 6.11
C PHE A 328 -4.93 -21.09 7.46
N ARG A 329 -5.62 -20.06 7.92
CA ARG A 329 -5.25 -19.28 9.11
C ARG A 329 -6.23 -19.52 10.25
N ILE A 330 -5.72 -19.48 11.47
CA ILE A 330 -6.52 -19.56 12.69
C ILE A 330 -6.47 -18.21 13.39
N GLY A 331 -7.64 -17.57 13.48
CA GLY A 331 -7.88 -16.40 14.29
C GLY A 331 -8.36 -16.77 15.70
N ILE A 332 -7.90 -16.05 16.72
CA ILE A 332 -8.32 -16.25 18.10
C ILE A 332 -8.81 -14.93 18.71
N GLN A 333 -9.93 -15.00 19.43
CA GLN A 333 -10.43 -13.90 20.26
C GLN A 333 -10.67 -14.37 21.70
N SER A 334 -9.93 -13.81 22.65
CA SER A 334 -10.22 -13.95 24.08
C SER A 334 -11.49 -13.19 24.48
N GLU A 335 -12.44 -13.88 25.12
CA GLU A 335 -13.67 -13.28 25.67
C GLU A 335 -13.37 -12.20 26.73
N GLU A 336 -12.23 -12.29 27.42
CA GLU A 336 -11.79 -11.26 28.35
C GLU A 336 -11.40 -9.96 27.63
N ILE A 337 -10.60 -10.05 26.57
CA ILE A 337 -10.20 -8.87 25.78
C ILE A 337 -11.42 -8.28 25.06
N LEU A 338 -12.33 -9.10 24.53
CA LEU A 338 -13.59 -8.65 23.93
C LEU A 338 -14.44 -7.84 24.92
N ARG A 339 -14.55 -8.31 26.17
CA ARG A 339 -15.23 -7.57 27.25
C ARG A 339 -14.56 -6.24 27.53
N TRP A 340 -13.23 -6.20 27.58
CA TRP A 340 -12.53 -4.93 27.74
C TRP A 340 -12.80 -4.00 26.56
N GLN A 341 -12.87 -4.49 25.34
CA GLN A 341 -13.16 -3.69 24.15
C GLN A 341 -14.64 -3.31 23.99
N ASN A 342 -15.51 -3.76 24.89
CA ASN A 342 -16.96 -3.59 24.80
C ASN A 342 -17.49 -4.00 23.41
N ARG A 343 -17.02 -5.14 22.88
CA ARG A 343 -17.45 -5.67 21.58
C ARG A 343 -17.73 -7.17 21.64
N GLY A 344 -18.57 -7.62 20.71
CA GLY A 344 -18.80 -9.04 20.47
C GLY A 344 -17.68 -9.71 19.66
N PRO A 345 -17.68 -11.06 19.60
CA PRO A 345 -16.80 -11.80 18.71
C PRO A 345 -17.13 -11.50 17.25
N SER A 346 -16.19 -11.75 16.34
CA SER A 346 -16.32 -11.44 14.92
C SER A 346 -15.55 -12.46 14.09
N SER A 347 -16.06 -12.79 12.91
CA SER A 347 -15.41 -13.64 11.91
C SER A 347 -14.53 -12.85 10.93
N LYS A 348 -14.48 -11.51 11.04
CA LYS A 348 -13.62 -10.67 10.19
C LYS A 348 -12.14 -10.84 10.58
N PRO A 349 -11.24 -11.18 9.65
CA PRO A 349 -9.80 -11.34 9.97
C PRO A 349 -9.23 -10.11 10.66
N GLU A 350 -9.58 -8.92 10.18
CA GLU A 350 -9.07 -7.68 10.73
C GLU A 350 -9.57 -7.36 12.14
N LEU A 351 -10.46 -8.17 12.72
CA LEU A 351 -10.97 -8.02 14.09
C LEU A 351 -10.49 -9.13 15.04
N GLN A 352 -9.61 -10.02 14.59
CA GLN A 352 -9.03 -11.04 15.46
C GLN A 352 -7.95 -10.44 16.37
N HIS A 353 -7.81 -10.96 17.60
CA HIS A 353 -6.73 -10.53 18.49
C HIS A 353 -5.39 -11.12 18.06
N PHE A 354 -5.43 -12.37 17.58
CA PHE A 354 -4.28 -13.09 17.06
C PHE A 354 -4.72 -13.84 15.80
N ILE A 355 -3.86 -13.86 14.78
CA ILE A 355 -4.05 -14.65 13.56
C ILE A 355 -2.70 -15.21 13.21
N GLU A 356 -2.66 -16.50 12.88
CA GLU A 356 -1.45 -17.13 12.39
C GLU A 356 -1.81 -18.17 11.33
N ASP A 357 -0.90 -18.38 10.38
CA ASP A 357 -1.03 -19.49 9.43
C ASP A 357 -0.75 -20.81 10.14
N ILE A 358 -1.57 -21.83 9.88
CA ILE A 358 -1.40 -23.13 10.52
C ILE A 358 -0.07 -23.79 10.18
N LEU A 359 0.52 -23.46 9.02
CA LEU A 359 1.80 -23.98 8.58
C LEU A 359 2.93 -23.57 9.54
N PHE A 360 2.83 -22.44 10.26
CA PHE A 360 3.83 -22.06 11.28
C PHE A 360 3.92 -23.04 12.47
N PHE A 361 2.90 -23.86 12.68
CA PHE A 361 2.88 -24.86 13.74
C PHE A 361 3.28 -26.25 13.25
N GLY A 362 3.49 -26.41 11.94
CA GLY A 362 3.95 -27.65 11.33
C GLY A 362 5.36 -28.04 11.75
N ASP A 363 5.66 -29.34 11.71
CA ASP A 363 7.05 -29.80 11.83
C ASP A 363 7.83 -29.40 10.57
N ALA A 364 8.99 -28.76 10.73
CA ALA A 364 9.77 -28.24 9.60
C ALA A 364 10.12 -29.33 8.57
N LYS A 365 10.47 -30.55 9.02
CA LYS A 365 10.82 -31.66 8.10
C LYS A 365 9.60 -32.19 7.37
N GLU A 366 8.43 -32.14 7.99
CA GLU A 366 7.17 -32.49 7.35
C GLU A 366 6.78 -31.46 6.29
N LEU A 367 6.85 -30.17 6.62
CA LEU A 367 6.55 -29.07 5.70
C LEU A 367 7.46 -29.12 4.47
N GLU A 368 8.77 -29.27 4.66
CA GLU A 368 9.77 -29.38 3.57
C GLU A 368 9.48 -30.55 2.62
N LYS A 369 8.93 -31.66 3.13
CA LYS A 369 8.65 -32.88 2.36
C LYS A 369 7.21 -32.94 1.85
N ASN A 370 6.35 -32.02 2.26
CA ASN A 370 4.94 -32.08 1.94
C ASN A 370 4.69 -31.62 0.50
N LYS A 371 4.46 -32.57 -0.41
CA LYS A 371 4.14 -32.31 -1.83
C LYS A 371 2.90 -31.43 -2.06
N HIS A 372 2.05 -31.27 -1.04
CA HIS A 372 0.84 -30.45 -1.09
C HIS A 372 1.11 -28.97 -0.79
N ILE A 373 2.31 -28.60 -0.33
CA ILE A 373 2.70 -27.20 -0.11
C ILE A 373 3.35 -26.65 -1.39
N SER A 374 3.01 -25.41 -1.75
CA SER A 374 3.57 -24.66 -2.87
C SER A 374 4.92 -24.06 -2.51
N ASN A 375 5.66 -23.61 -3.52
CA ASN A 375 6.93 -22.89 -3.30
C ASN A 375 6.73 -21.54 -2.58
N TRP A 376 5.48 -21.04 -2.56
CA TRP A 376 5.07 -19.80 -1.89
C TRP A 376 4.68 -20.01 -0.43
N GLY A 377 4.80 -21.24 0.09
CA GLY A 377 4.48 -21.53 1.49
C GLY A 377 2.98 -21.57 1.79
N ALA A 378 2.16 -21.95 0.82
CA ALA A 378 0.71 -22.12 0.97
C ALA A 378 0.25 -23.49 0.44
N TRP A 379 -0.99 -23.91 0.72
CA TRP A 379 -1.48 -25.23 0.28
C TRP A 379 -1.87 -25.21 -1.19
N LYS A 380 -1.43 -26.18 -2.00
CA LYS A 380 -1.74 -26.26 -3.43
C LYS A 380 -3.22 -26.52 -3.68
N TYR A 381 -3.83 -25.68 -4.50
CA TYR A 381 -5.20 -25.78 -4.97
C TYR A 381 -5.32 -25.18 -6.38
N ASP A 382 -5.01 -26.00 -7.39
CA ASP A 382 -5.13 -25.61 -8.81
C ASP A 382 -6.51 -26.06 -9.32
N THR A 383 -7.39 -25.09 -9.58
CA THR A 383 -8.78 -25.27 -10.00
C THR A 383 -8.94 -25.97 -11.34
N LYS A 384 -7.87 -26.12 -12.12
CA LYS A 384 -7.89 -26.92 -13.36
C LYS A 384 -7.95 -28.42 -13.09
N ASN A 385 -7.71 -28.86 -11.85
CA ASN A 385 -7.83 -30.26 -11.47
C ASN A 385 -9.29 -30.68 -11.28
N SER A 386 -9.55 -31.98 -11.43
CA SER A 386 -10.88 -32.56 -11.18
C SER A 386 -11.34 -32.38 -9.74
N ASN A 387 -12.66 -32.27 -9.50
CA ASN A 387 -13.25 -32.16 -8.16
C ASN A 387 -12.74 -33.24 -7.20
N THR A 388 -12.58 -34.48 -7.66
CA THR A 388 -12.01 -35.58 -6.85
C THR A 388 -10.58 -35.28 -6.37
N THR A 389 -9.77 -34.63 -7.20
CA THR A 389 -8.40 -34.22 -6.85
C THR A 389 -8.43 -33.03 -5.90
N LEU A 390 -9.28 -32.04 -6.16
CA LEU A 390 -9.46 -30.87 -5.29
C LEU A 390 -9.92 -31.28 -3.89
N LEU A 391 -10.92 -32.16 -3.79
CA LEU A 391 -11.39 -32.70 -2.51
C LEU A 391 -10.29 -33.45 -1.75
N LYS A 392 -9.44 -34.23 -2.45
CA LYS A 392 -8.26 -34.85 -1.82
C LYS A 392 -7.25 -33.82 -1.30
N ARG A 393 -7.09 -32.67 -1.98
CA ARG A 393 -6.23 -31.57 -1.49
C ARG A 393 -6.82 -30.93 -0.24
N LEU A 394 -8.12 -30.65 -0.23
CA LEU A 394 -8.81 -30.11 0.95
C LEU A 394 -8.78 -31.09 2.13
N ASP A 395 -8.96 -32.39 1.88
CA ASP A 395 -8.85 -33.42 2.93
C ASP A 395 -7.44 -33.55 3.50
N SER A 396 -6.40 -33.39 2.67
CA SER A 396 -5.03 -33.33 3.18
C SER A 396 -4.76 -32.08 4.04
N LEU A 397 -5.33 -30.93 3.68
CA LEU A 397 -5.26 -29.70 4.47
C LEU A 397 -6.01 -29.87 5.79
N TRP A 398 -7.21 -30.46 5.76
CA TRP A 398 -8.00 -30.75 6.95
C TRP A 398 -7.31 -31.74 7.89
N THR A 399 -6.64 -32.75 7.34
CA THR A 399 -5.83 -33.70 8.12
C THR A 399 -4.68 -32.97 8.82
N PHE A 400 -4.00 -32.06 8.11
CA PHE A 400 -2.98 -31.21 8.70
C PHE A 400 -3.56 -30.31 9.80
N TYR A 401 -4.74 -29.73 9.58
CA TYR A 401 -5.47 -28.98 10.59
C TYR A 401 -5.73 -29.82 11.84
N GLY A 402 -6.33 -31.00 11.71
CA GLY A 402 -6.61 -31.88 12.85
C GLY A 402 -5.36 -32.22 13.68
N LYS A 403 -4.20 -32.32 13.03
CA LYS A 403 -2.91 -32.59 13.69
C LYS A 403 -2.37 -31.41 14.48
N TYR A 404 -2.47 -30.19 13.93
CA TYR A 404 -1.78 -29.01 14.49
C TYR A 404 -2.69 -28.00 15.18
N ALA A 405 -4.00 -28.03 14.93
CA ALA A 405 -4.95 -27.09 15.52
C ALA A 405 -4.92 -27.13 17.06
N LYS A 406 -4.81 -28.33 17.65
CA LYS A 406 -4.65 -28.46 19.10
C LYS A 406 -3.42 -27.71 19.61
N THR A 407 -2.28 -27.76 18.91
CA THR A 407 -1.07 -27.01 19.30
C THR A 407 -1.31 -25.51 19.24
N VAL A 408 -2.05 -25.02 18.24
CA VAL A 408 -2.46 -23.61 18.15
C VAL A 408 -3.34 -23.23 19.33
N PHE A 409 -4.34 -24.06 19.64
CA PHE A 409 -5.23 -23.83 20.78
C PHE A 409 -4.53 -23.98 22.12
N ASP A 410 -3.60 -24.92 22.29
CA ASP A 410 -2.81 -25.04 23.50
C ASP A 410 -1.89 -23.81 23.64
N PHE A 411 -1.33 -23.31 22.54
CA PHE A 411 -0.47 -22.12 22.55
C PHE A 411 -1.22 -20.84 22.94
N TYR A 412 -2.39 -20.59 22.33
CA TYR A 412 -3.20 -19.40 22.60
C TYR A 412 -4.15 -19.55 23.80
N GLY A 413 -4.54 -20.78 24.11
CA GLY A 413 -5.45 -21.17 25.19
C GLY A 413 -4.74 -21.32 26.52
N SER A 414 -3.45 -21.77 26.53
CA SER A 414 -2.57 -21.61 27.71
C SER A 414 -2.69 -20.17 28.14
N SER A 415 -3.29 -19.98 29.31
CA SER A 415 -4.00 -18.75 29.55
C SER A 415 -3.03 -17.58 29.45
N LEU A 416 -3.45 -16.47 28.84
CA LEU A 416 -2.73 -15.20 28.99
C LEU A 416 -2.39 -14.95 30.48
N SER A 417 -3.21 -15.48 31.40
CA SER A 417 -2.94 -15.57 32.84
C SER A 417 -1.77 -16.48 33.27
N GLU A 418 -1.57 -17.67 32.71
CA GLU A 418 -0.44 -18.59 32.96
C GLU A 418 0.87 -18.09 32.34
N TRP A 419 0.78 -17.47 31.16
CA TRP A 419 1.87 -16.65 30.62
C TRP A 419 2.22 -15.51 31.58
N SER A 420 1.20 -14.87 32.16
CA SER A 420 1.31 -13.83 33.19
C SER A 420 1.53 -14.37 34.61
N GLY A 421 1.85 -15.65 34.78
CA GLY A 421 2.21 -16.30 36.05
C GLY A 421 3.50 -15.73 36.70
N ILE A 422 3.81 -14.49 36.37
CA ILE A 422 4.93 -13.69 36.82
C ILE A 422 4.35 -12.31 37.13
N ASN A 423 4.57 -11.85 38.36
CA ASN A 423 4.15 -10.53 38.83
C ASN A 423 5.00 -9.37 38.28
N ASP A 424 5.86 -9.66 37.31
CA ASP A 424 6.92 -8.78 36.81
C ASP A 424 6.88 -8.71 35.27
N SER A 425 6.76 -7.48 34.76
CA SER A 425 6.72 -7.16 33.33
C SER A 425 8.01 -7.43 32.58
N GLU A 426 9.16 -7.37 33.24
CA GLU A 426 10.46 -7.57 32.64
C GLU A 426 10.64 -9.04 32.25
N THR A 427 10.23 -9.97 33.10
CA THR A 427 10.16 -11.39 32.73
C THR A 427 9.09 -11.64 31.67
N LEU A 428 7.97 -10.91 31.68
CA LEU A 428 6.95 -10.97 30.64
C LEU A 428 7.52 -10.52 29.27
N MET A 429 8.32 -9.45 29.24
CA MET A 429 9.03 -8.95 28.04
C MET A 429 10.13 -9.90 27.58
N LYS A 430 10.89 -10.50 28.51
CA LYS A 430 11.89 -11.54 28.18
C LYS A 430 11.23 -12.79 27.58
N LYS A 431 10.07 -13.21 28.10
CA LYS A 431 9.26 -14.29 27.52
C LYS A 431 8.70 -13.92 26.15
N ARG A 432 8.13 -12.71 25.99
CA ARG A 432 7.69 -12.18 24.68
C ARG A 432 8.81 -12.27 23.66
N ASN A 433 10.00 -11.79 23.98
CA ASN A 433 11.16 -11.85 23.08
C ASN A 433 11.59 -13.29 22.73
N LYS A 434 11.43 -14.24 23.66
CA LYS A 434 11.71 -15.67 23.42
C LYS A 434 10.67 -16.32 22.52
N VAL A 435 9.41 -15.87 22.57
CA VAL A 435 8.30 -16.33 21.73
C VAL A 435 8.35 -15.71 20.34
N LEU A 436 8.63 -14.41 20.24
CA LEU A 436 8.88 -13.72 18.98
C LEU A 436 10.07 -14.31 18.22
N LYS A 437 11.15 -14.71 18.94
CA LYS A 437 12.29 -15.45 18.34
C LYS A 437 11.93 -16.82 17.77
N LYS A 438 10.77 -17.36 18.13
CA LYS A 438 10.24 -18.63 17.58
C LYS A 438 9.20 -18.39 16.47
N GLY A 439 9.02 -17.16 16.01
CA GLY A 439 8.10 -16.81 14.92
C GLY A 439 6.65 -16.60 15.33
N PHE A 440 6.30 -16.74 16.62
CA PHE A 440 4.92 -16.57 17.08
C PHE A 440 4.64 -15.13 17.50
N SER A 441 3.58 -14.52 16.95
CA SER A 441 3.26 -13.11 17.17
C SER A 441 2.14 -12.90 18.21
N PHE A 442 2.50 -12.90 19.51
CA PHE A 442 1.61 -12.33 20.53
C PHE A 442 1.73 -10.81 20.54
N PHE A 443 0.64 -10.11 20.15
CA PHE A 443 0.57 -8.65 20.04
C PHE A 443 1.61 -8.09 19.08
N GLY A 444 1.19 -7.50 17.98
CA GLY A 444 2.11 -7.23 16.89
C GLY A 444 3.09 -6.09 17.15
N ASN A 445 2.95 -5.35 18.26
CA ASN A 445 3.93 -4.37 18.71
C ASN A 445 4.03 -4.27 20.26
N GLU A 446 5.05 -3.55 20.74
CA GLU A 446 5.31 -3.35 22.16
C GLU A 446 4.20 -2.55 22.87
N MET A 447 3.55 -1.65 22.13
CA MET A 447 2.50 -0.79 22.67
C MET A 447 1.23 -1.57 23.00
N GLU A 448 0.76 -2.42 22.09
CA GLU A 448 -0.37 -3.35 22.29
C GLU A 448 -0.15 -4.25 23.50
N PHE A 449 1.08 -4.78 23.63
CA PHE A 449 1.46 -5.60 24.75
C PHE A 449 1.43 -4.84 26.08
N LYS A 450 2.04 -3.65 26.14
CA LYS A 450 2.05 -2.84 27.37
C LYS A 450 0.65 -2.37 27.76
N MET A 451 -0.19 -2.07 26.78
CA MET A 451 -1.58 -1.71 27.00
C MET A 451 -2.35 -2.87 27.62
N TYR A 452 -2.12 -4.10 27.14
CA TYR A 452 -2.68 -5.31 27.73
C TYR A 452 -2.24 -5.47 29.20
N VAL A 453 -0.94 -5.27 29.48
CA VAL A 453 -0.39 -5.34 30.85
C VAL A 453 -1.01 -4.27 31.77
N ALA A 454 -1.27 -3.06 31.27
CA ALA A 454 -1.92 -2.01 32.05
C ALA A 454 -3.33 -2.44 32.52
N CYS A 455 -4.14 -3.00 31.60
CA CYS A 455 -5.48 -3.50 31.89
C CYS A 455 -5.49 -4.69 32.84
N LEU A 456 -4.56 -5.64 32.65
CA LEU A 456 -4.41 -6.78 33.55
C LEU A 456 -4.11 -6.33 34.98
N ASN A 457 -3.20 -5.35 35.15
CA ASN A 457 -2.90 -4.79 36.47
C ASN A 457 -4.06 -4.00 37.06
N LEU A 458 -4.87 -3.33 36.22
CA LEU A 458 -6.06 -2.61 36.67
C LEU A 458 -7.07 -3.58 37.28
N LYS A 459 -7.33 -4.70 36.59
CA LYS A 459 -8.21 -5.78 37.09
C LYS A 459 -7.70 -6.40 38.40
N ARG A 460 -6.37 -6.48 38.57
CA ARG A 460 -5.73 -6.98 39.80
C ARG A 460 -5.67 -5.95 40.94
N GLY A 461 -6.20 -4.74 40.74
CA GLY A 461 -6.14 -3.66 41.73
C GLY A 461 -4.74 -3.07 41.93
N LYS A 462 -3.79 -3.31 41.01
CA LYS A 462 -2.40 -2.82 41.09
C LYS A 462 -2.27 -1.47 40.39
N SER A 463 -2.84 -0.42 40.99
CA SER A 463 -2.94 0.92 40.41
C SER A 463 -1.59 1.50 39.95
N GLU A 464 -0.53 1.37 40.73
CA GLU A 464 0.81 1.89 40.37
C GLU A 464 1.33 1.28 39.07
N LEU A 465 1.19 -0.04 38.91
CA LEU A 465 1.62 -0.74 37.70
C LEU A 465 0.73 -0.40 36.50
N THR A 466 -0.57 -0.22 36.71
CA THR A 466 -1.48 0.26 35.67
C THR A 466 -1.01 1.60 35.12
N HIS A 467 -0.75 2.59 35.98
CA HIS A 467 -0.29 3.91 35.56
C HIS A 467 1.07 3.86 34.88
N LYS A 468 2.01 3.05 35.39
CA LYS A 468 3.32 2.85 34.77
C LYS A 468 3.18 2.43 33.30
N TYR A 469 2.44 1.36 33.01
CA TYR A 469 2.32 0.88 31.63
C TYR A 469 1.47 1.79 30.76
N ALA A 470 0.42 2.42 31.31
CA ALA A 470 -0.35 3.42 30.57
C ALA A 470 0.54 4.60 30.12
N ASN A 471 1.44 5.08 30.98
CA ASN A 471 2.40 6.13 30.64
C ASN A 471 3.45 5.66 29.61
N GLU A 472 3.92 4.42 29.70
CA GLU A 472 4.83 3.87 28.69
C GLU A 472 4.16 3.73 27.31
N VAL A 473 2.89 3.33 27.26
CA VAL A 473 2.08 3.30 26.02
C VAL A 473 1.93 4.71 25.47
N GLN A 474 1.64 5.71 26.31
CA GLN A 474 1.56 7.11 25.91
C GLN A 474 2.89 7.61 25.31
N SER A 475 4.02 7.31 25.97
CA SER A 475 5.36 7.65 25.46
C SER A 475 5.70 6.99 24.12
N LEU A 476 5.27 5.74 23.92
CA LEU A 476 5.43 5.05 22.63
C LEU A 476 4.55 5.70 21.55
N LEU A 477 3.33 6.10 21.89
CA LEU A 477 2.39 6.72 20.97
C LEU A 477 2.84 8.12 20.49
N ASP A 478 3.43 8.89 21.41
CA ASP A 478 3.92 10.23 21.11
C ASP A 478 5.18 10.19 20.25
N ARG A 479 6.02 9.14 20.37
CA ARG A 479 7.21 8.92 19.54
C ARG A 479 6.94 8.17 18.23
N GLY A 480 5.88 7.37 18.15
CA GLY A 480 5.61 6.49 17.01
C GLY A 480 4.97 7.18 15.81
N LEU A 481 5.28 6.69 14.61
CA LEU A 481 4.59 7.04 13.37
C LEU A 481 3.29 6.24 13.27
N GLY A 482 2.15 6.85 13.57
CA GLY A 482 0.84 6.21 13.48
C GLY A 482 -0.20 7.22 13.03
N SER A 483 -1.24 6.77 12.33
CA SER A 483 -2.28 7.67 11.82
C SER A 483 -2.96 8.44 12.97
N GLY A 484 -3.38 9.68 12.73
CA GLY A 484 -4.02 10.51 13.74
C GLY A 484 -5.26 9.85 14.37
N GLN A 485 -6.00 9.06 13.59
CA GLN A 485 -7.15 8.29 14.05
C GLN A 485 -6.77 7.16 15.02
N LEU A 486 -5.68 6.44 14.76
CA LEU A 486 -5.15 5.40 15.67
C LEU A 486 -4.69 6.03 16.99
N LYS A 487 -3.93 7.14 16.93
CA LYS A 487 -3.49 7.86 18.12
C LYS A 487 -4.67 8.33 18.97
N LYS A 488 -5.75 8.82 18.35
CA LYS A 488 -6.98 9.23 19.04
C LYS A 488 -7.64 8.05 19.77
N LYS A 489 -7.82 6.89 19.11
CA LYS A 489 -8.41 5.68 19.71
C LYS A 489 -7.59 5.19 20.91
N ILE A 490 -6.26 5.14 20.78
CA ILE A 490 -5.38 4.67 21.86
C ILE A 490 -5.41 5.62 23.06
N ARG A 491 -5.36 6.94 22.83
CA ARG A 491 -5.51 7.95 23.90
C ARG A 491 -6.84 7.86 24.63
N GLN A 492 -7.93 7.57 23.90
CA GLN A 492 -9.23 7.33 24.50
C GLN A 492 -9.20 6.10 25.42
N GLY A 493 -8.60 4.99 24.96
CA GLY A 493 -8.35 3.80 25.76
C GLY A 493 -7.52 4.07 27.01
N LEU A 494 -6.43 4.84 26.89
CA LEU A 494 -5.59 5.23 28.03
C LEU A 494 -6.36 6.06 29.06
N SER A 495 -7.19 7.00 28.59
CA SER A 495 -8.08 7.76 29.47
C SER A 495 -9.03 6.85 30.24
N TYR A 496 -9.55 5.77 29.64
CA TYR A 496 -10.41 4.83 30.35
C TYR A 496 -9.66 4.03 31.40
N VAL A 497 -8.50 3.46 31.04
CA VAL A 497 -7.62 2.73 31.95
C VAL A 497 -7.23 3.58 33.16
N ASN A 498 -6.84 4.84 32.94
CA ASN A 498 -6.49 5.78 34.00
C ASN A 498 -7.70 6.20 34.86
N LYS A 499 -8.92 6.17 34.31
CA LYS A 499 -10.17 6.44 35.05
C LYS A 499 -10.72 5.20 35.78
N GLY A 500 -9.99 4.08 35.77
CA GLY A 500 -10.46 2.82 36.35
C GLY A 500 -11.64 2.19 35.59
N LYS A 501 -11.93 2.67 34.37
CA LYS A 501 -12.97 2.12 33.50
C LYS A 501 -12.27 1.10 32.59
N GLY A 502 -12.59 -0.18 32.72
CA GLY A 502 -11.92 -1.28 32.02
C GLY A 502 -12.12 -1.35 30.50
N ALA A 503 -12.28 -0.21 29.82
CA ALA A 503 -12.51 -0.12 28.38
C ALA A 503 -11.19 -0.02 27.61
N TYR A 504 -10.92 -1.02 26.78
CA TYR A 504 -9.72 -1.20 25.98
C TYR A 504 -9.95 -0.68 24.55
N PRO A 505 -8.97 0.00 23.92
CA PRO A 505 -9.08 0.30 22.51
C PRO A 505 -9.01 -0.99 21.70
N GLU A 506 -9.62 -0.95 20.52
CA GLU A 506 -9.59 -2.03 19.54
C GLU A 506 -8.12 -2.34 19.16
N ILE A 507 -7.60 -3.48 19.64
CA ILE A 507 -6.40 -4.11 19.08
C ILE A 507 -6.87 -4.98 17.94
N THR A 508 -6.30 -4.73 16.78
CA THR A 508 -6.45 -5.57 15.62
C THR A 508 -5.10 -5.74 14.93
N ASN A 509 -4.96 -6.80 14.15
CA ASN A 509 -3.84 -7.00 13.23
C ASN A 509 -3.64 -5.82 12.24
N LYS A 510 -4.62 -4.93 12.09
CA LYS A 510 -4.56 -3.74 11.22
C LYS A 510 -3.59 -2.68 11.76
N TYR A 511 -3.30 -2.70 13.06
CA TYR A 511 -2.46 -1.70 13.73
C TYR A 511 -1.05 -2.21 14.08
N SER A 512 -0.84 -3.53 14.03
CA SER A 512 0.44 -4.16 14.36
C SER A 512 1.56 -3.88 13.35
N TYR A 513 1.23 -3.79 12.06
CA TYR A 513 2.24 -3.66 10.99
C TYR A 513 2.73 -2.22 10.74
N ARG A 514 1.94 -1.19 11.09
CA ARG A 514 2.25 0.22 10.78
C ARG A 514 3.16 0.91 11.80
N LEU A 515 3.61 0.20 12.84
CA LEU A 515 4.46 0.73 13.90
C LEU A 515 5.83 0.02 13.99
N LYS A 516 6.24 -0.69 12.93
CA LYS A 516 7.61 -1.20 12.84
C LYS A 516 8.59 -0.02 12.84
N LYS A 517 9.55 -0.13 13.75
CA LYS A 517 10.66 0.81 13.98
C LYS A 517 11.33 1.24 12.67
N SER A 518 11.61 2.55 12.59
CA SER A 518 12.88 3.06 12.04
C SER A 518 14.05 2.46 12.82
#